data_AF-A0A8J7KV89-F1
#
_entry.id   AF-A0A8J7KV89-F1
#
_cell.length_a   1.000
_cell.length_b   1.000
_cell.length_c   1.000
_cell.angle_alpha   90.00
_cell.angle_beta   90.00
_cell.angle_gamma   90.00
#
_symmetry.space_group_name_H-M   'P 1'
#
loop_
_entity.id
_entity.type
_entity.pdbx_description
1 polymer ?
#
loop_
_entity_poly.entity_id
_entity_poly.type
_entity_poly.pdbx_seq_one_letter_code
_entity_poly.pdbx_strand_id
1 'polypeptide(L)'
;MKDFYYWKELYDSEHLTEFNTDYAGQLWLKTKSIIRKELISEFVKKYSLVLNASSLNGQFEELFLLLQSNLPQSHQQLDLYIKEKNVQILEALNKESLVSELYKLKVFEWGGDYQNSL
;
A
#
# COMPACT_ATOMS: atom_id res chain seq x y z
N MET A 1 2.30 23.53 -7.76
CA MET A 1 2.41 22.15 -7.24
C MET A 1 1.35 21.33 -7.94
N LYS A 2 1.65 20.13 -8.42
CA LYS A 2 0.64 19.28 -9.06
C LYS A 2 -0.38 18.83 -8.01
N ASP A 3 -1.65 18.82 -8.40
CA ASP A 3 -2.74 18.48 -7.51
C ASP A 3 -2.97 16.96 -7.43
N PHE A 4 -3.91 16.56 -6.58
CA PHE A 4 -4.27 15.17 -6.38
C PHE A 4 -4.76 14.48 -7.68
N TYR A 5 -5.55 15.20 -8.50
CA TYR A 5 -6.19 14.65 -9.69
C TYR A 5 -5.19 14.41 -10.82
N TYR A 6 -4.20 15.28 -10.95
CA TYR A 6 -3.09 15.07 -11.87
C TYR A 6 -2.37 13.74 -11.58
N TRP A 7 -1.99 13.49 -10.32
CA TRP A 7 -1.33 12.24 -9.96
C TRP A 7 -2.23 11.03 -10.13
N LYS A 8 -3.52 11.18 -9.84
CA LYS A 8 -4.50 10.13 -10.08
C LYS A 8 -4.58 9.76 -11.56
N GLU A 9 -4.67 10.74 -12.46
CA GLU A 9 -4.73 10.53 -13.91
C GLU A 9 -3.46 9.83 -14.43
N LEU A 10 -2.27 10.24 -13.99
CA LEU A 10 -1.03 9.55 -14.36
C LEU A 10 -0.96 8.11 -13.85
N TYR A 11 -1.42 7.87 -12.62
CA TYR A 11 -1.48 6.53 -12.06
C TYR A 11 -2.45 5.64 -12.84
N ASP A 12 -3.64 6.15 -13.15
CA ASP A 12 -4.70 5.42 -13.84
C ASP A 12 -4.35 5.17 -15.33
N SER A 13 -3.47 5.99 -15.92
CA SER A 13 -2.90 5.82 -17.27
C SER A 13 -1.58 5.04 -17.31
N GLU A 14 -1.15 4.45 -16.18
CA GLU A 14 0.09 3.68 -16.03
C GLU A 14 1.38 4.45 -16.37
N HIS A 15 1.32 5.78 -16.39
CA HIS A 15 2.47 6.66 -16.62
C HIS A 15 3.25 6.91 -15.33
N LEU A 16 3.97 5.87 -14.86
CA LEU A 16 4.63 5.87 -13.55
C LEU A 16 6.01 6.53 -13.50
N THR A 17 6.59 6.89 -14.66
CA THR A 17 7.97 7.39 -14.74
C THR A 17 8.18 8.70 -13.98
N GLU A 18 7.18 9.59 -14.01
CA GLU A 18 7.23 10.90 -13.38
C GLU A 18 7.21 10.85 -11.84
N PHE A 19 6.64 9.79 -11.28
CA PHE A 19 6.64 9.57 -9.84
C PHE A 19 8.05 9.30 -9.29
N ASN A 20 8.99 8.84 -10.11
CA ASN A 20 10.35 8.53 -9.63
C ASN A 20 11.15 9.78 -9.24
N THR A 21 10.83 10.93 -9.85
CA THR A 21 11.59 12.17 -9.68
C THR A 21 10.81 13.25 -8.93
N ASP A 22 9.49 13.15 -8.84
CA ASP A 22 8.64 14.14 -8.19
C ASP A 22 8.26 13.74 -6.76
N TYR A 23 8.65 14.57 -5.79
CA TYR A 23 8.45 14.29 -4.37
C TYR A 23 6.98 14.32 -3.94
N ALA A 24 6.13 15.12 -4.60
CA ALA A 24 4.69 15.11 -4.35
C ALA A 24 4.04 13.87 -4.96
N GLY A 25 4.51 13.42 -6.13
CA GLY A 25 4.09 12.16 -6.72
C GLY A 25 4.43 10.96 -5.80
N GLN A 26 5.65 10.92 -5.28
CA GLN A 26 6.05 9.88 -4.32
C GLN A 26 5.18 9.91 -3.05
N LEU A 27 4.84 11.11 -2.55
CA LEU A 27 3.94 11.26 -1.40
C LEU A 27 2.56 10.68 -1.72
N TRP A 28 2.05 10.94 -2.93
CA TRP A 28 0.76 10.42 -3.39
C TRP A 28 0.76 8.89 -3.39
N LEU A 29 1.80 8.25 -3.92
CA LEU A 29 1.93 6.78 -3.92
C LEU A 29 2.01 6.20 -2.51
N LYS A 30 2.78 6.81 -1.61
CA LYS A 30 2.88 6.37 -0.22
C LYS A 30 1.54 6.52 0.49
N THR A 31 0.86 7.64 0.30
CA THR A 31 -0.50 7.84 0.82
C THR A 31 -1.45 6.79 0.26
N LYS A 32 -1.39 6.49 -1.06
CA LYS A 32 -2.18 5.44 -1.71
C LYS A 32 -1.96 4.06 -1.06
N SER A 33 -0.73 3.74 -0.65
CA SER A 33 -0.40 2.45 -0.04
C SER A 33 -1.11 2.20 1.31
N ILE A 34 -1.58 3.25 1.98
CA ILE A 34 -2.23 3.17 3.30
C ILE A 34 -3.73 3.48 3.26
N ILE A 35 -4.37 3.55 2.09
CA ILE A 35 -5.78 3.99 1.98
C ILE A 35 -6.81 3.01 2.53
N ARG A 36 -6.39 1.81 2.96
CA ARG A 36 -7.29 0.83 3.57
C ARG A 36 -7.85 1.41 4.86
N LYS A 37 -9.15 1.21 5.11
CA LYS A 37 -9.90 1.88 6.18
C LYS A 37 -9.23 1.74 7.55
N GLU A 38 -8.73 0.55 7.87
CA GLU A 38 -8.04 0.26 9.12
C GLU A 38 -6.73 1.04 9.22
N LEU A 39 -5.97 1.09 8.13
CA LEU A 39 -4.66 1.75 8.07
C LEU A 39 -4.79 3.27 8.11
N ILE A 40 -5.76 3.86 7.42
CA ILE A 40 -6.05 5.30 7.51
C ILE A 40 -6.39 5.65 8.97
N SER A 41 -7.33 4.91 9.56
CA SER A 41 -7.82 5.20 10.91
C SER A 41 -6.69 5.15 11.94
N GLU A 42 -5.79 4.17 11.81
CA GLU A 42 -4.63 4.04 12.68
C GLU A 42 -3.60 5.15 12.44
N PHE A 43 -3.28 5.46 11.18
CA PHE A 43 -2.32 6.50 10.81
C PHE A 43 -2.78 7.88 11.32
N VAL A 44 -4.04 8.23 11.06
CA VAL A 44 -4.66 9.48 11.49
C VAL A 44 -4.64 9.60 13.02
N LYS A 45 -4.95 8.52 13.73
CA LYS A 45 -4.88 8.48 15.19
C LYS A 45 -3.45 8.63 15.71
N LYS A 46 -2.48 7.96 15.09
CA LYS A 46 -1.05 8.00 15.50
C LYS A 46 -0.47 9.40 15.40
N TYR A 47 -0.81 10.15 14.35
CA TYR A 47 -0.29 11.49 14.11
C TYR A 47 -1.27 12.61 14.49
N SER A 48 -2.36 12.28 15.21
CA SER A 48 -3.39 13.25 15.66
C SER A 48 -3.96 14.11 14.52
N LEU A 49 -4.16 13.50 13.36
CA LEU A 49 -4.80 14.14 12.21
C LEU A 49 -6.32 14.06 12.35
N VAL A 50 -7.04 14.93 11.64
CA VAL A 50 -8.50 14.91 11.57
C VAL A 50 -8.90 14.90 10.10
N LEU A 51 -9.72 13.91 9.73
CA LEU A 51 -10.33 13.81 8.40
C LEU A 51 -11.84 14.01 8.54
N ASN A 52 -12.42 14.81 7.66
CA ASN A 52 -13.85 15.13 7.63
C ASN A 52 -14.58 14.27 6.60
N ALA A 53 -13.89 13.77 5.58
CA ALA A 53 -14.48 12.94 4.55
C ALA A 53 -14.94 11.58 5.10
N SER A 54 -16.13 11.15 4.69
CA SER A 54 -16.68 9.82 5.04
C SER A 54 -16.35 8.74 4.02
N SER A 55 -16.15 9.12 2.75
CA SER A 55 -15.77 8.21 1.68
C SER A 55 -14.27 7.94 1.67
N LEU A 56 -13.86 6.72 1.31
CA LEU A 56 -12.44 6.34 1.27
C LEU A 56 -11.64 7.19 0.27
N ASN A 57 -12.22 7.48 -0.90
CA ASN A 57 -11.60 8.36 -1.89
C ASN A 57 -11.48 9.81 -1.38
N GLY A 58 -12.49 10.31 -0.69
CA GLY A 58 -12.43 11.65 -0.08
C GLY A 58 -11.40 11.72 1.04
N GLN A 59 -11.30 10.67 1.87
CA GLN A 59 -10.26 10.56 2.90
C GLN A 59 -8.87 10.50 2.30
N PHE A 60 -8.72 9.83 1.15
CA PHE A 60 -7.44 9.78 0.45
C PHE A 60 -7.02 11.16 -0.07
N GLU A 61 -7.93 11.87 -0.74
CA GLU A 61 -7.68 13.24 -1.22
C GLU A 61 -7.36 14.19 -0.06
N GLU A 62 -8.20 14.19 0.99
CA GLU A 62 -8.02 15.04 2.17
C GLU A 62 -6.71 14.75 2.90
N LEU A 63 -6.38 13.47 3.11
CA LEU A 63 -5.13 13.07 3.73
C LEU A 63 -3.92 13.50 2.90
N PHE A 64 -3.97 13.30 1.57
CA PHE A 64 -2.89 13.75 0.69
C PHE A 64 -2.69 15.26 0.77
N LEU A 65 -3.77 16.05 0.72
CA LEU A 65 -3.70 17.51 0.81
C LEU A 65 -3.14 17.98 2.16
N LEU A 66 -3.54 17.35 3.27
CA LEU A 66 -2.99 17.63 4.60
C LEU A 66 -1.48 17.36 4.65
N LEU A 67 -1.04 16.22 4.11
CA LEU A 67 0.37 15.82 4.09
C LEU A 67 1.21 16.65 3.11
N GLN A 68 0.59 17.21 2.08
CA GLN A 68 1.28 18.07 1.11
C GLN A 68 1.80 19.37 1.74
N SER A 69 1.20 19.82 2.85
CA SER A 69 1.59 21.04 3.57
C SER A 69 3.02 21.00 4.14
N ASN A 70 3.51 19.81 4.53
CA ASN A 70 4.88 19.62 5.00
C ASN A 70 5.48 18.33 4.44
N LEU A 71 5.87 18.40 3.16
CA LEU A 71 6.40 17.28 2.38
C LEU A 71 7.49 16.46 3.13
N PRO A 72 8.61 17.03 3.62
CA PRO A 72 9.66 16.22 4.26
C PRO A 72 9.17 15.48 5.49
N GLN A 73 8.40 16.14 6.35
CA GLN A 73 7.87 15.53 7.57
C GLN A 73 6.87 14.42 7.24
N SER A 74 5.97 14.66 6.28
CA SER A 74 4.95 13.70 5.89
C SER A 74 5.54 12.44 5.26
N HIS A 75 6.58 12.58 4.43
CA HIS A 75 7.32 11.43 3.93
C HIS A 75 7.92 10.60 5.05
N GLN A 76 8.56 11.24 6.03
CA GLN A 76 9.13 10.56 7.18
C GLN A 76 8.05 9.83 8.00
N GLN A 77 6.91 10.48 8.25
CA GLN A 77 5.79 9.90 9.00
C GLN A 77 5.21 8.66 8.31
N LEU A 78 5.01 8.73 7.00
CA LEU A 78 4.55 7.60 6.19
C LEU A 78 5.57 6.47 6.18
N ASP A 79 6.86 6.77 5.99
CA ASP A 79 7.91 5.75 5.94
C ASP A 79 8.05 5.00 7.28
N LEU A 80 8.00 5.72 8.40
CA LEU A 80 8.02 5.10 9.72
C LEU A 80 6.81 4.21 9.94
N TYR A 81 5.62 4.70 9.59
CA TYR A 81 4.38 3.93 9.74
C TYR A 81 4.37 2.66 8.86
N ILE A 82 4.75 2.77 7.59
CA ILE A 82 4.81 1.63 6.67
C ILE A 82 5.83 0.60 7.14
N LYS A 83 7.00 1.03 7.63
CA LYS A 83 8.02 0.13 8.20
C LYS A 83 7.51 -0.62 9.42
N GLU A 84 6.88 0.09 10.36
CA GLU A 84 6.28 -0.54 11.54
C GLU A 84 5.20 -1.56 11.16
N LYS A 85 4.32 -1.22 10.21
CA LYS A 85 3.29 -2.15 9.72
C LYS A 85 3.89 -3.38 9.07
N ASN A 86 4.93 -3.21 8.25
CA ASN A 86 5.61 -4.34 7.63
C ASN A 86 6.22 -5.27 8.68
N VAL A 87 6.85 -4.74 9.73
CA VAL A 87 7.39 -5.57 10.83
C VAL A 87 6.27 -6.36 11.51
N GLN A 88 5.16 -5.71 11.87
CA GLN A 88 4.01 -6.39 12.50
C GLN A 88 3.44 -7.52 11.63
N ILE A 89 3.31 -7.27 10.32
CA ILE A 89 2.83 -8.29 9.37
C ILE A 89 3.83 -9.46 9.29
N LEU A 90 5.13 -9.18 9.22
CA LEU A 90 6.18 -10.20 9.16
C LEU A 90 6.27 -11.06 10.43
N GLU A 91 6.00 -10.49 11.59
CA GLU A 91 5.94 -11.22 12.86
C GLU A 91 4.71 -12.12 12.97
N ALA A 92 3.58 -11.71 12.39
CA ALA A 92 2.35 -12.49 12.37
C ALA A 92 2.35 -13.62 11.32
N LEU A 93 3.27 -13.59 10.34
CA LEU A 93 3.36 -14.58 9.28
C LEU A 93 3.92 -15.91 9.79
N ASN A 94 3.17 -17.00 9.60
CA ASN A 94 3.65 -18.35 9.84
C ASN A 94 4.61 -18.79 8.72
N LYS A 95 5.91 -18.53 8.95
CA LYS A 95 6.99 -18.84 8.00
C LYS A 95 7.05 -20.33 7.63
N GLU A 96 6.75 -21.22 8.58
CA GLU A 96 6.81 -22.67 8.37
C GLU A 96 5.71 -23.12 7.39
N SER A 97 4.50 -22.58 7.54
CA SER A 97 3.40 -22.83 6.61
C SER A 97 3.75 -22.36 5.19
N LEU A 98 4.29 -21.14 5.05
CA LEU A 98 4.70 -20.58 3.75
C LEU A 98 5.76 -21.43 3.07
N VAL A 99 6.77 -21.88 3.81
CA VAL A 99 7.81 -22.79 3.29
C VAL A 99 7.17 -24.10 2.82
N SER A 100 6.25 -24.67 3.61
CA SER A 100 5.55 -25.91 3.22
C SER A 100 4.69 -25.75 1.95
N GLU A 101 4.01 -24.62 1.77
CA GLU A 101 3.23 -24.30 0.57
C GLU A 101 4.12 -24.09 -0.66
N LEU A 102 5.26 -23.42 -0.51
CA LEU A 102 6.26 -23.28 -1.57
C LEU A 102 6.83 -24.63 -2.01
N TYR A 103 7.03 -25.58 -1.08
CA TYR A 103 7.43 -26.94 -1.43
C TYR A 103 6.32 -27.69 -2.19
N LYS A 104 5.04 -27.51 -1.82
CA LYS A 104 3.90 -28.08 -2.58
C LYS A 104 3.85 -27.53 -4.00
N LEU A 105 4.12 -26.25 -4.21
CA LEU A 105 4.17 -25.65 -5.56
C LEU A 105 5.32 -26.20 -6.42
N LYS A 106 6.45 -26.61 -5.81
CA LYS A 106 7.52 -27.33 -6.53
C LYS A 106 7.11 -28.74 -6.92
N VAL A 107 6.22 -29.38 -6.16
CA VAL A 107 5.52 -30.61 -6.55
C VAL A 107 4.29 -30.22 -7.38
N PHE A 108 4.53 -29.51 -8.49
CA PHE A 108 3.50 -29.25 -9.47
C PHE A 108 3.22 -30.56 -10.19
N GLU A 109 2.18 -31.29 -9.77
CA GLU A 109 1.69 -32.45 -10.51
C GLU A 109 1.09 -31.95 -11.82
N TRP A 110 1.89 -31.99 -12.89
CA TRP A 110 1.42 -31.83 -14.25
C TRP A 110 0.53 -33.03 -14.58
N GLY A 111 -0.76 -32.94 -14.23
CA GLY A 111 -1.83 -33.80 -14.75
C GLY A 111 -1.42 -35.26 -14.99
N GLY A 112 -1.18 -36.00 -13.92
CA GLY A 112 -1.24 -37.46 -14.01
C GLY A 112 -2.71 -37.85 -14.11
N ASP A 113 -3.16 -38.19 -15.32
CA ASP A 113 -4.42 -38.93 -15.52
C ASP A 113 -4.38 -40.21 -14.69
N TYR A 114 -4.84 -40.13 -13.43
CA TYR A 114 -5.18 -41.28 -12.60
C TYR A 114 -6.61 -41.73 -12.91
N GLN A 115 -6.96 -41.85 -14.19
CA GLN A 115 -8.10 -42.66 -14.61
C GLN A 115 -7.61 -43.94 -15.27
N ASN A 116 -7.65 -45.00 -14.46
CA ASN A 116 -7.82 -46.39 -14.84
C ASN A 116 -6.64 -47.07 -15.53
N SER A 117 -5.72 -47.55 -14.69
CA SER A 117 -5.17 -48.89 -14.89
C SER A 117 -6.27 -49.93 -14.61
N LEU A 118 -6.86 -50.51 -15.66
CA LEU A 118 -7.38 -51.89 -15.76
C LEU A 118 -8.04 -52.13 -17.11
#